data_AF-A0A2M7DHU3-F1
#
_entry.id   AF-A0A2M7DHU3-F1
#
_cell.length_a   1.000
_cell.length_b   1.000
_cell.length_c   1.000
_cell.angle_alpha   90.00
_cell.angle_beta   90.00
_cell.angle_gamma   90.00
#
_symmetry.space_group_name_H-M   'P 1'
#
loop_
_entity.id
_entity.type
_entity.pdbx_description
1 polymer ?
#
loop_
_entity_poly.entity_id
_entity_poly.type
_entity_poly.pdbx_seq_one_letter_code
_entity_poly.pdbx_strand_id
1 'polypeptide(L)' 'MLNYFQESYNELKNHVTWTTWAELQRLTVLVAVFSVVLSLAIWGIDTVFSEIVSQYFNWIKS' A
#
# COMPACT_ATOMS: atom_id res chain seq x y z
N MET A 1 -7.60 10.20 -34.02
CA MET A 1 -7.59 10.07 -32.55
C MET A 1 -7.80 8.63 -32.09
N LEU A 2 -8.80 7.89 -32.57
CA LEU A 2 -8.97 6.47 -32.23
C LEU A 2 -7.73 5.60 -32.56
N ASN A 3 -7.09 5.85 -33.71
CA ASN A 3 -5.88 5.13 -34.11
C ASN A 3 -4.70 5.32 -33.14
N TYR A 4 -4.57 6.48 -32.48
CA TYR A 4 -3.49 6.75 -31.50
C TYR A 4 -3.67 5.92 -30.22
N PHE A 5 -4.90 5.79 -29.71
CA PHE A 5 -5.17 4.92 -28.57
C PHE A 5 -4.90 3.45 -28.88
N GLN A 6 -5.15 3.06 -30.14
CA GLN A 6 -4.94 1.69 -30.60
C GLN A 6 -3.45 1.40 -30.81
N GLU A 7 -2.68 2.34 -31.36
CA GLU A 7 -1.21 2.27 -31.48
C GLU A 7 -0.53 2.27 -30.10
N SER A 8 -0.90 3.17 -29.19
CA SER A 8 -0.33 3.20 -27.83
C SER A 8 -0.69 1.95 -27.03
N TYR A 9 -1.89 1.37 -27.19
CA TYR A 9 -2.22 0.08 -26.56
C TYR A 9 -1.37 -1.07 -27.13
N ASN A 10 -1.10 -1.04 -28.44
CA ASN A 10 -0.28 -2.05 -29.10
C ASN A 10 1.20 -1.91 -28.71
N GLU A 11 1.72 -0.69 -28.55
CA GLU A 11 3.07 -0.43 -28.04
C GLU A 11 3.23 -0.85 -26.58
N LEU A 12 2.30 -0.46 -25.71
CA LEU A 12 2.34 -0.82 -24.29
C LEU A 12 2.16 -2.32 -24.04
N LYS A 13 1.59 -3.06 -24.98
CA LYS A 13 1.42 -4.51 -24.85
C LYS A 13 2.60 -5.30 -25.45
N ASN A 14 3.18 -4.82 -26.55
CA ASN A 14 4.27 -5.52 -27.24
C ASN A 14 5.67 -5.08 -26.76
N HIS A 15 5.80 -3.89 -26.17
CA HIS A 15 7.08 -3.33 -25.71
C HIS A 15 7.21 -3.26 -24.19
N VAL A 16 6.21 -3.77 -23.45
CA VAL A 16 6.29 -3.92 -22.00
C VAL A 16 6.28 -5.40 -21.65
N THR A 17 7.31 -5.83 -20.93
CA THR A 17 7.40 -7.18 -20.40
C THR A 17 6.46 -7.32 -19.21
N TRP A 18 5.23 -7.75 -19.48
CA TRP A 18 4.31 -8.20 -18.45
C TRP A 18 4.82 -9.49 -17.81
N THR A 19 4.87 -9.52 -16.48
CA THR A 19 5.19 -10.76 -15.75
C THR A 19 4.07 -11.77 -15.94
N THR A 20 4.40 -13.06 -15.84
CA THR A 20 3.37 -14.10 -15.94
C THR A 20 2.34 -13.96 -14.82
N TRP A 21 1.10 -14.36 -15.08
CA TRP A 21 0.01 -14.27 -14.09
C TRP A 21 0.36 -14.89 -12.73
N ALA A 22 1.08 -16.01 -12.74
CA ALA A 22 1.54 -16.68 -11.52
C ALA A 22 2.54 -15.83 -10.72
N GLU A 23 3.45 -15.15 -11.40
CA GLU A 23 4.41 -14.26 -10.75
C GLU A 23 3.73 -12.98 -10.23
N LEU A 24 2.78 -12.44 -11.00
CA LEU A 24 1.99 -11.28 -10.62
C LEU A 24 1.19 -11.56 -9.35
N GLN A 25 0.53 -12.72 -9.25
CA GLN A 25 -0.16 -13.14 -8.05
C GLN A 25 0.78 -13.33 -6.86
N ARG A 26 1.96 -13.92 -7.05
CA ARG A 26 2.98 -14.06 -5.99
C ARG A 26 3.38 -12.69 -5.44
N LEU A 27 3.64 -11.72 -6.32
CA LEU A 27 4.00 -10.36 -5.94
C LEU A 27 2.85 -9.65 -5.22
N THR A 28 1.61 -9.79 -5.68
CA THR A 28 0.44 -9.20 -5.04
C THR A 28 0.22 -9.76 -3.63
N VAL A 29 0.34 -11.08 -3.45
CA VAL A 29 0.23 -11.71 -2.12
C VAL A 29 1.34 -11.22 -1.20
N LEU A 30 2.57 -11.12 -1.70
CA LEU A 30 3.70 -10.59 -0.94
C LEU A 30 3.40 -9.18 -0.43
N VAL A 31 2.99 -8.27 -1.32
CA VAL A 31 2.63 -6.89 -0.96
C VAL A 31 1.48 -6.85 0.05
N ALA A 32 0.43 -7.66 -0.16
CA ALA A 32 -0.71 -7.73 0.74
C ALA A 32 -0.29 -8.12 2.18
N VAL A 33 0.60 -9.11 2.32
CA VAL A 33 1.12 -9.52 3.64
C VAL A 33 1.90 -8.37 4.29
N PHE A 34 2.78 -7.70 3.55
CA PHE A 34 3.50 -6.54 4.07
C PHE A 34 2.56 -5.41 4.50
N SER A 35 1.53 -5.11 3.71
CA SER A 35 0.53 -4.10 4.06
C SER A 35 -0.21 -4.41 5.36
N VAL A 36 -0.56 -5.69 5.60
CA VAL A 36 -1.19 -6.11 6.86
C VAL A 36 -0.24 -5.91 8.04
N VAL A 37 1.02 -6.32 7.92
CA VAL A 37 2.01 -6.15 8.99
C VAL A 37 2.25 -4.67 9.30
N LEU A 38 2.41 -3.83 8.28
CA LEU A 38 2.57 -2.38 8.47
C LEU A 38 1.34 -1.74 9.08
N SER A 39 0.13 -2.15 8.68
CA SER A 39 -1.11 -1.67 9.26
C SER A 39 -1.20 -2.00 10.76
N LEU A 40 -0.79 -3.20 11.18
CA LEU A 40 -0.76 -3.57 12.60
C LEU A 40 0.29 -2.77 13.38
N ALA A 41 1.43 -2.48 12.78
CA ALA A 41 2.45 -1.63 13.39
C ALA A 41 1.95 -0.21 13.62
N ILE A 42 1.29 0.39 12.62
CA ILE A 42 0.66 1.72 12.74
C ILE A 42 -0.40 1.72 13.83
N TRP A 43 -1.28 0.72 13.84
CA TRP A 43 -2.30 0.58 14.88
C TRP A 43 -1.71 0.53 16.30
N GLY A 44 -0.60 -0.20 16.49
CA GLY A 44 0.12 -0.24 17.76
C GLY A 44 0.67 1.13 18.18
N ILE A 45 1.28 1.86 17.25
CA ILE A 45 1.83 3.20 17.49
C ILE A 45 0.70 4.18 17.84
N ASP A 46 -0.40 4.19 17.08
CA ASP A 46 -1.54 5.08 17.32
C ASP A 46 -2.13 4.88 18.72
N THR A 47 -2.23 3.61 19.16
CA THR A 47 -2.75 3.26 20.48
C THR A 47 -1.82 3.76 21.60
N VAL A 48 -0.52 3.51 21.47
CA VAL A 48 0.47 3.97 22.46
C VAL A 48 0.53 5.49 22.52
N PHE A 49 0.51 6.16 21.37
CA PHE A 49 0.56 7.61 21.31
C PHE A 49 -0.68 8.25 21.93
N SER A 50 -1.88 7.69 21.68
CA SER A 50 -3.11 8.19 22.28
C SER A 50 -3.10 8.09 23.81
N GLU A 51 -2.57 7.00 24.36
CA GLU A 51 -2.46 6.80 25.81
C GLU A 51 -1.49 7.82 26.44
N ILE A 52 -0.29 7.98 25.84
CA ILE A 52 0.72 8.94 26.33
C ILE A 52 0.17 10.37 26.30
N VAL A 53 -0.49 10.75 25.21
CA VAL A 53 -1.08 12.09 25.08
C VAL A 53 -2.19 12.30 26.11
N SER A 54 -3.07 11.32 26.30
CA SER A 54 -4.13 11.37 27.32
C SER A 54 -3.54 11.58 28.73
N GLN A 55 -2.49 10.83 29.09
CA GLN A 55 -1.82 11.00 30.37
C GLN A 55 -1.15 12.36 30.54
N TYR A 56 -0.51 12.89 29.48
CA TYR A 56 0.06 14.22 29.49
C TYR A 56 -1.00 15.31 29.70
N PHE A 57 -2.14 15.23 29.02
CA PHE A 57 -3.25 16.18 29.20
C PHE A 57 -3.87 16.09 30.60
N ASN A 58 -4.01 14.89 31.16
CA ASN A 58 -4.48 14.71 32.53
C ASN A 58 -3.51 15.32 33.55
N TRP A 59 -2.20 15.20 33.33
CA TRP A 59 -1.19 15.79 34.21
C TRP A 59 -1.18 17.33 34.17
N ILE A 60 -1.41 17.94 33.00
CA ILE A 60 -1.47 19.41 32.87
C ILE A 60 -2.78 20.01 33.42
N LYS A 61 -3.88 19.26 33.33
CA LYS A 61 -5.20 19.73 33.80
C LYS A 61 -5.41 19.53 35.31
N SER A 62 -4.59 18.69 35.94
CA SER A 62 -4.50 18.50 37.39
C SER A 62 -3.62 19.55 38.06
#